data_AF-A0A2V8PHZ5-F1
#
_entry.id   AF-A0A2V8PHZ5-F1
#
_cell.length_a   1.000
_cell.length_b   1.000
_cell.length_c   1.000
_cell.angle_alpha   90.00
_cell.angle_beta   90.00
_cell.angle_gamma   90.00
#
_symmetry.space_group_name_H-M   'P 1'
#
loop_
_entity.id
_entity.type
_entity.pdbx_description
1 polymer ?
#
loop_
_entity_poly.entity_id
_entity_poly.type
_entity_poly.pdbx_seq_one_letter_code
_entity_poly.pdbx_strand_id
1 'polypeptide(L)'
;MRYLDLLTGKLDHAVHHNNDRDSHLFALKQLDGLVGRVWTAIQKSAFAGETALVIVSDHGFNTDERIFSQGFNLVRVLGSAGGGGHHVVTKRRLLLDYSIKGVYPFTPLVTTTTQQSYYLKGQSTDYPTALLDFDGNERAGLHLRNNHLNVLHLMLQQLQRKDLSPQLNQAWKDAFFVTLDRARRRWQGDLDQLTDELGALHKDIRTQRELWASQPKKFTEAEKETGKDDQVRRVYARILQLEEFERRYQNDYLAPMKTLLSISPKNFDPTGIRIEAVIPKNAMGPRNTIHDLQNYVVGLGRDGLVLKTDGSLDLDRSFLRLDYFDLLRRQTVRNNVQPGVSNHPIDFIATRIPRQSIATALSAELQPDDDVVWLYGGANRQALILARSEASGQLQLRYLPIANLTQDAQGLIRFDVTEWRPDLPLRILEDPRLDAPGTDRMAWLSDWHTDVEWLHALHKTQYSNGLIGLHEQFTIFPAPGIDASERGLSRDEQLLRQFCRRRRQAVETDLLILASNHWNFDVRGFNPGGNHGSFFRISTHSTLMFAGGERTGIPRGLAVTEPYDSLSVVPTILALTGNLQSDNQPVENLVKRGFLKFPGRVIPEVAGQNFGKASADSQNRLR
;
A
#
# COMPACT_ATOMS: atom_id res chain seq x y z
N MET A 1 19.13 -25.76 -15.22
CA MET A 1 19.19 -24.30 -15.44
C MET A 1 20.29 -23.75 -14.54
N ARG A 2 21.22 -22.96 -15.08
CA ARG A 2 22.16 -22.15 -14.29
C ARG A 2 21.61 -20.72 -14.28
N TYR A 3 21.54 -20.09 -13.12
CA TYR A 3 20.99 -18.75 -12.93
C TYR A 3 22.03 -17.90 -12.22
N LEU A 4 22.18 -16.66 -12.70
CA LEU A 4 23.00 -15.63 -12.08
C LEU A 4 22.22 -14.33 -12.17
N ASP A 5 22.02 -13.68 -11.03
CA ASP A 5 21.50 -12.33 -10.93
C ASP A 5 22.60 -11.34 -10.55
N LEU A 6 22.48 -10.15 -11.12
CA LEU A 6 23.35 -9.02 -10.79
C LEU A 6 22.47 -7.78 -10.65
N LEU A 7 22.38 -7.26 -9.43
CA LEU A 7 21.67 -6.02 -9.14
C LEU A 7 22.68 -4.86 -9.02
N THR A 8 22.36 -3.71 -9.61
CA THR A 8 23.12 -2.48 -9.42
C THR A 8 22.20 -1.28 -9.19
N GLY A 9 22.44 -0.54 -8.10
CA GLY A 9 21.75 0.72 -7.80
C GLY A 9 22.52 1.97 -8.26
N LYS A 10 23.57 1.81 -9.08
CA LYS A 10 24.45 2.95 -9.43
C LYS A 10 23.73 4.06 -10.18
N LEU A 11 22.90 3.69 -11.16
CA LEU A 11 22.14 4.66 -11.93
C LEU A 11 21.09 5.33 -11.03
N ASP A 12 20.36 4.55 -10.23
CA ASP A 12 19.40 5.05 -9.25
C ASP A 12 20.03 6.09 -8.31
N HIS A 13 21.16 5.76 -7.69
CA HIS A 13 21.89 6.69 -6.85
C HIS A 13 22.35 7.93 -7.63
N ALA A 14 22.88 7.80 -8.85
CA ALA A 14 23.34 8.95 -9.62
C ALA A 14 22.21 9.91 -9.97
N VAL A 15 21.05 9.38 -10.38
CA VAL A 15 19.87 10.16 -10.75
C VAL A 15 19.21 10.78 -9.53
N HIS A 16 19.23 10.14 -8.37
CA HIS A 16 18.78 10.77 -7.13
C HIS A 16 19.62 11.97 -6.70
N HIS A 17 20.93 11.98 -6.96
CA HIS A 17 21.79 13.06 -6.48
C HIS A 17 21.97 14.19 -7.49
N ASN A 18 21.71 13.94 -8.77
CA ASN A 18 21.97 14.90 -9.84
C ASN A 18 20.87 14.84 -10.89
N ASN A 19 20.49 15.97 -11.46
CA ASN A 19 19.61 16.04 -12.64
C ASN A 19 20.37 16.37 -13.93
N ASP A 20 21.71 16.41 -13.90
CA ASP A 20 22.52 16.77 -15.06
C ASP A 20 22.83 15.55 -15.96
N ARG A 21 22.92 15.85 -17.26
CA ARG A 21 23.20 14.86 -18.30
C ARG A 21 24.51 14.10 -18.10
N ASP A 22 25.56 14.79 -17.66
CA ASP A 22 26.91 14.25 -17.64
C ASP A 22 27.04 13.17 -16.55
N SER A 23 26.48 13.44 -15.37
CA SER A 23 26.37 12.47 -14.27
C SER A 23 25.57 11.23 -14.68
N HIS A 24 24.41 11.42 -15.34
CA HIS A 24 23.58 10.30 -15.82
C HIS A 24 24.30 9.50 -16.90
N LEU A 25 24.89 10.18 -17.88
CA LEU A 25 25.63 9.54 -18.97
C LEU A 25 26.85 8.79 -18.45
N PHE A 26 27.55 9.31 -17.43
CA PHE A 26 28.65 8.61 -16.80
C PHE A 26 28.20 7.30 -16.15
N ALA A 27 27.09 7.32 -15.40
CA ALA A 27 26.52 6.11 -14.82
C ALA A 27 26.07 5.11 -15.90
N LEU A 28 25.44 5.57 -16.98
CA LEU A 28 25.04 4.75 -18.12
C LEU A 28 26.24 4.12 -18.83
N LYS A 29 27.34 4.87 -19.04
CA LYS A 29 28.59 4.33 -19.61
C LYS A 29 29.19 3.22 -18.74
N GLN A 30 29.10 3.34 -17.41
CA GLN A 30 29.54 2.27 -16.52
C GLN A 30 28.66 1.02 -16.63
N LEU A 31 27.35 1.19 -16.73
CA LEU A 31 26.39 0.10 -16.93
C LEU A 31 26.61 -0.59 -18.27
N ASP A 32 26.74 0.18 -19.35
CA ASP A 32 27.04 -0.32 -20.70
C ASP A 32 28.35 -1.13 -20.72
N GLY A 33 29.42 -0.60 -20.13
CA GLY A 33 30.69 -1.34 -20.03
C GLY A 33 30.58 -2.63 -19.20
N LEU A 34 29.73 -2.67 -18.18
CA LEU A 34 29.44 -3.88 -17.40
C LEU A 34 28.67 -4.91 -18.25
N VAL A 35 27.60 -4.49 -18.91
CA VAL A 35 26.79 -5.33 -19.80
C VAL A 35 27.68 -5.90 -20.92
N GLY A 36 28.52 -5.08 -21.54
CA GLY A 36 29.45 -5.51 -22.58
C GLY A 36 30.45 -6.56 -22.11
N ARG A 37 31.00 -6.42 -20.88
CA ARG A 37 31.87 -7.45 -20.28
C ARG A 37 31.13 -8.76 -20.02
N VAL A 38 29.93 -8.70 -19.46
CA VAL A 38 29.09 -9.88 -19.21
C VAL A 38 28.75 -10.58 -20.52
N TRP A 39 28.30 -9.83 -21.52
CA TRP A 39 27.95 -10.39 -22.83
C TRP A 39 29.16 -11.02 -23.53
N THR A 40 30.32 -10.36 -23.50
CA THR A 40 31.57 -10.92 -24.05
C THR A 40 31.97 -12.22 -23.35
N ALA A 41 31.80 -12.30 -22.03
CA ALA A 41 32.07 -13.51 -21.27
C ALA A 41 31.11 -14.65 -21.64
N ILE A 42 29.83 -14.35 -21.82
CA ILE A 42 28.82 -15.31 -22.32
C ILE A 42 29.25 -15.86 -23.68
N GLN A 43 29.60 -14.98 -24.62
CA GLN A 43 30.00 -15.35 -25.98
C GLN A 43 31.25 -16.25 -26.03
N LYS A 44 32.19 -16.08 -25.09
CA LYS A 44 33.41 -16.91 -24.98
C LYS A 44 33.20 -18.21 -24.20
N SER A 45 32.03 -18.41 -23.61
CA SER A 45 31.74 -19.59 -22.79
C SER A 45 31.29 -20.79 -23.63
N ALA A 46 31.41 -22.00 -23.07
CA ALA A 46 30.87 -23.23 -23.68
C ALA A 46 29.33 -23.21 -23.82
N PHE A 47 28.63 -22.29 -23.15
CA PHE A 47 27.17 -22.18 -23.14
C PHE A 47 26.66 -20.99 -23.97
N ALA A 48 27.51 -20.36 -24.79
CA ALA A 48 27.18 -19.16 -25.55
C ALA A 48 25.88 -19.30 -26.37
N GLY A 49 25.68 -20.46 -27.00
CA GLY A 49 24.50 -20.74 -27.81
C GLY A 49 23.19 -20.84 -27.02
N GLU A 50 23.23 -21.12 -25.72
CA GLU A 50 22.06 -21.44 -24.87
C GLU A 50 21.79 -20.42 -23.77
N THR A 51 22.66 -19.41 -23.63
CA THR A 51 22.55 -18.43 -22.58
C THR A 51 21.71 -17.24 -23.03
N ALA A 52 20.74 -16.86 -22.21
CA ALA A 52 20.01 -15.59 -22.33
C ALA A 52 20.53 -14.59 -21.30
N LEU A 53 20.74 -13.35 -21.73
CA LEU A 53 20.97 -12.17 -20.89
C LEU A 53 19.69 -11.36 -20.89
N VAL A 54 19.12 -11.14 -19.71
CA VAL A 54 17.92 -10.33 -19.51
C VAL A 54 18.29 -9.10 -18.69
N ILE A 55 17.96 -7.92 -19.18
CA ILE A 55 18.20 -6.65 -18.51
C ILE A 55 16.85 -6.04 -18.20
N VAL A 56 16.63 -5.72 -16.93
CA VAL A 56 15.37 -5.16 -16.43
C VAL A 56 15.70 -3.92 -15.61
N SER A 57 15.06 -2.81 -15.93
CA SER A 57 14.88 -1.70 -14.99
C SER A 57 13.54 -1.94 -14.29
N ASP A 58 13.51 -1.76 -12.97
CA ASP A 58 12.31 -1.91 -12.17
C ASP A 58 11.41 -0.68 -12.25
N HIS A 59 12.00 0.51 -12.39
CA HIS A 59 11.29 1.76 -12.60
C HIS A 59 12.09 2.77 -13.46
N GLY A 60 11.44 3.87 -13.83
CA GLY A 60 12.05 5.07 -14.40
C GLY A 60 12.30 6.17 -13.35
N PHE A 61 12.68 7.37 -13.81
CA PHE A 61 12.93 8.53 -12.95
C PHE A 61 12.31 9.79 -13.52
N ASN A 62 11.48 10.44 -12.72
CA ASN A 62 11.01 11.79 -12.97
C ASN A 62 12.14 12.81 -12.78
N THR A 63 12.83 13.10 -13.88
CA THR A 63 13.94 14.05 -13.93
C THR A 63 13.87 14.88 -15.22
N ASP A 64 14.23 16.15 -15.13
CA ASP A 64 14.41 17.06 -16.26
C ASP A 64 15.60 17.96 -15.91
N GLU A 65 16.59 18.05 -16.81
CA GLU A 65 17.82 18.84 -16.64
C GLU A 65 17.54 20.34 -16.37
N ARG A 66 16.34 20.82 -16.71
CA ARG A 66 15.94 22.23 -16.55
C ARG A 66 15.15 22.48 -15.26
N ILE A 67 14.78 21.43 -14.54
CA ILE A 67 13.83 21.48 -13.43
C ILE A 67 14.42 20.73 -12.23
N PHE A 68 14.64 21.44 -11.13
CA PHE A 68 15.03 20.80 -9.87
C PHE A 68 13.82 20.25 -9.13
N SER A 69 13.90 19.03 -8.64
CA SER A 69 12.84 18.45 -7.80
C SER A 69 12.79 19.14 -6.43
N GLN A 70 11.59 19.23 -5.85
CA GLN A 70 11.37 19.89 -4.56
C GLN A 70 10.79 18.93 -3.53
N GLY A 71 11.37 18.94 -2.32
CA GLY A 71 10.87 18.18 -1.18
C GLY A 71 9.77 18.92 -0.43
N PHE A 72 8.67 18.23 -0.13
CA PHE A 72 7.56 18.71 0.68
C PHE A 72 7.42 17.91 1.97
N ASN A 73 7.68 18.56 3.10
CA ASN A 73 7.77 17.90 4.39
C ASN A 73 6.39 17.64 5.02
N LEU A 74 5.79 16.49 4.70
CA LEU A 74 4.53 16.02 5.29
C LEU A 74 4.59 15.86 6.81
N VAL A 75 5.75 15.47 7.38
CA VAL A 75 5.92 15.33 8.84
C VAL A 75 5.74 16.67 9.53
N ARG A 76 6.28 17.75 8.94
CA ARG A 76 6.11 19.11 9.46
C ARG A 76 4.67 19.58 9.33
N VAL A 77 3.99 19.26 8.22
CA VAL A 77 2.56 19.58 8.04
C VAL A 77 1.76 18.92 9.15
N LEU A 78 1.82 17.59 9.26
CA LEU A 78 1.08 16.80 10.25
C LEU A 78 1.44 17.17 11.70
N GLY A 79 2.71 17.47 11.96
CA GLY A 79 3.17 17.89 13.28
C GLY A 79 2.78 19.31 13.66
N SER A 80 2.38 20.16 12.70
CA SER A 80 1.93 21.53 13.00
C SER A 80 0.54 21.54 13.63
N ALA A 81 0.20 22.60 14.36
CA ALA A 81 -1.12 22.81 14.94
C ALA A 81 -2.22 22.74 13.86
N GLY A 82 -2.02 23.41 12.72
CA GLY A 82 -2.96 23.36 11.60
C GLY A 82 -3.08 21.97 10.94
N GLY A 83 -2.06 21.11 11.09
CA GLY A 83 -2.04 19.74 10.60
C GLY A 83 -2.53 18.69 11.59
N GLY A 84 -3.01 19.10 12.77
CA GLY A 84 -3.50 18.21 13.83
C GLY A 84 -2.52 17.96 14.97
N GLY A 85 -1.28 18.44 14.86
CA GLY A 85 -0.29 18.31 15.92
C GLY A 85 0.08 16.85 16.21
N HIS A 86 0.28 16.04 15.17
CA HIS A 86 0.56 14.61 15.34
C HIS A 86 1.97 14.29 15.85
N HIS A 87 2.03 13.24 16.67
CA HIS A 87 3.25 12.48 16.86
C HIS A 87 3.38 11.48 15.71
N VAL A 88 4.36 11.72 14.82
CA VAL A 88 4.49 10.99 13.54
C VAL A 88 5.59 9.94 13.64
N VAL A 89 5.27 8.70 13.28
CA VAL A 89 6.26 7.61 13.17
C VAL A 89 6.63 7.39 11.72
N THR A 90 7.93 7.29 11.45
CA THR A 90 8.49 6.97 10.12
C THR A 90 9.40 5.75 10.19
N LYS A 91 9.54 5.03 9.07
CA LYS A 91 10.41 3.84 8.95
C LYS A 91 11.91 4.17 8.87
N ARG A 92 12.26 5.45 8.67
CA ARG A 92 13.64 5.94 8.55
C ARG A 92 13.78 7.28 9.27
N ARG A 93 15.00 7.62 9.71
CA ARG A 93 15.30 8.99 10.14
C ARG A 93 15.14 9.90 8.92
N LEU A 94 14.56 11.07 9.13
CA LEU A 94 14.19 12.06 8.10
C LEU A 94 15.37 12.59 7.25
N LEU A 95 16.60 12.12 7.48
CA LEU A 95 17.84 12.58 6.82
C LEU A 95 18.82 11.44 6.46
N LEU A 96 18.45 10.15 6.62
CA LEU A 96 19.32 9.02 6.27
C LEU A 96 19.17 8.60 4.80
N ASP A 97 20.24 8.03 4.23
CA ASP A 97 20.46 7.75 2.80
C ASP A 97 19.31 7.10 2.01
N TYR A 98 19.30 7.39 0.70
CA TYR A 98 18.50 6.79 -0.39
C TYR A 98 18.77 5.29 -0.54
N SER A 99 18.64 4.53 0.54
CA SER A 99 18.82 3.11 0.47
C SER A 99 17.45 2.50 0.22
N ILE A 100 17.23 1.93 -0.97
CA ILE A 100 16.29 0.81 -1.14
C ILE A 100 16.93 -0.39 -0.40
N LYS A 101 17.13 -0.25 0.91
CA LYS A 101 17.32 -1.40 1.78
C LYS A 101 15.92 -1.93 1.95
N GLY A 102 15.61 -2.99 1.21
CA GLY A 102 14.40 -3.78 1.41
C GLY A 102 14.16 -3.87 2.90
N VAL A 103 13.00 -3.35 3.35
CA VAL A 103 12.60 -3.11 4.74
C VAL A 103 13.58 -3.76 5.71
N TYR A 104 14.65 -3.05 6.09
CA TYR A 104 15.62 -3.64 7.00
C TYR A 104 14.84 -3.79 8.31
N PRO A 105 14.48 -5.02 8.73
CA PRO A 105 13.58 -5.21 9.87
C PRO A 105 14.23 -4.78 11.18
N PHE A 106 15.50 -4.39 11.12
CA PHE A 106 16.33 -3.94 12.24
C PHE A 106 16.55 -2.42 12.27
N THR A 107 15.96 -1.63 11.37
CA THR A 107 15.95 -0.16 11.56
C THR A 107 14.89 0.19 12.60
N PRO A 108 15.25 0.81 13.73
CA PRO A 108 14.27 1.19 14.74
C PRO A 108 13.29 2.22 14.16
N LEU A 109 12.01 2.07 14.50
CA LEU A 109 10.99 3.08 14.20
C LEU A 109 11.42 4.43 14.77
N VAL A 110 11.22 5.50 14.00
CA VAL A 110 11.57 6.86 14.42
C VAL A 110 10.29 7.61 14.73
N THR A 111 10.10 7.96 16.00
CA THR A 111 9.00 8.82 16.44
C THR A 111 9.44 10.27 16.45
N THR A 112 8.80 11.10 15.62
CA THR A 112 8.96 12.55 15.64
C THR A 112 7.92 13.16 16.58
N THR A 113 8.38 13.62 17.75
CA THR A 113 7.53 14.28 18.74
C THR A 113 7.29 15.74 18.35
N THR A 114 6.03 16.12 18.13
CA THR A 114 5.66 17.53 17.98
C THR A 114 5.36 18.22 19.31
N GLN A 115 5.82 19.47 19.45
CA GLN A 115 5.48 20.36 20.55
C GLN A 115 4.10 21.01 20.38
N GLN A 116 3.55 21.02 19.16
CA GLN A 116 2.27 21.64 18.81
C GLN A 116 1.08 20.68 18.97
N SER A 117 1.28 19.51 19.58
CA SER A 117 0.20 18.56 19.81
C SER A 117 -0.87 19.13 20.73
N TYR A 118 -2.14 18.93 20.38
CA TYR A 118 -3.27 19.34 21.22
C TYR A 118 -3.50 18.39 22.40
N TYR A 119 -3.12 17.11 22.28
CA TYR A 119 -3.27 16.09 23.33
C TYR A 119 -2.12 15.07 23.30
N LEU A 120 -1.93 14.29 24.37
CA LEU A 120 -0.81 13.31 24.49
C LEU A 120 0.60 13.90 24.50
N LYS A 121 0.75 15.18 24.90
CA LYS A 121 2.07 15.80 25.10
C LYS A 121 2.92 14.93 26.06
N GLY A 122 4.13 14.59 25.62
CA GLY A 122 5.04 13.74 26.38
C GLY A 122 4.76 12.24 26.30
N GLN A 123 3.76 11.80 25.53
CA GLN A 123 3.38 10.39 25.40
C GLN A 123 3.60 9.83 23.98
N SER A 124 4.44 10.50 23.17
CA SER A 124 4.63 10.17 21.75
C SER A 124 5.15 8.75 21.49
N THR A 125 5.92 8.18 22.42
CA THR A 125 6.45 6.80 22.33
C THR A 125 5.43 5.73 22.68
N ASP A 126 4.38 6.11 23.41
CA ASP A 126 3.34 5.18 23.87
C ASP A 126 2.09 5.29 22.99
N TYR A 127 1.79 6.50 22.51
CA TYR A 127 0.59 6.81 21.72
C TYR A 127 0.93 7.73 20.53
N PRO A 128 1.67 7.25 19.52
CA PRO A 128 1.76 7.96 18.26
C PRO A 128 0.38 8.09 17.62
N THR A 129 0.15 9.17 16.87
CA THR A 129 -1.17 9.46 16.28
C THR A 129 -1.15 9.43 14.75
N ALA A 130 0.02 9.32 14.13
CA ALA A 130 0.17 9.11 12.70
C ALA A 130 1.39 8.21 12.39
N LEU A 131 1.25 7.31 11.42
CA LEU A 131 2.36 6.62 10.76
C LEU A 131 2.47 7.16 9.33
N LEU A 132 3.69 7.44 8.89
CA LEU A 132 3.96 7.94 7.55
C LEU A 132 5.05 7.08 6.89
N ASP A 133 4.71 6.56 5.71
CA ASP A 133 5.62 5.81 4.85
C ASP A 133 5.92 6.60 3.58
N PHE A 134 7.20 6.78 3.25
CA PHE A 134 7.64 7.47 2.03
C PHE A 134 7.98 6.41 0.99
N ASP A 135 7.05 6.12 0.10
CA ASP A 135 7.17 5.08 -0.90
C ASP A 135 7.64 5.72 -2.22
N GLY A 136 8.87 5.47 -2.65
CA GLY A 136 9.46 6.06 -3.87
C GLY A 136 9.73 7.57 -3.85
N ASN A 137 9.44 8.26 -2.75
CA ASN A 137 9.51 9.72 -2.57
C ASN A 137 8.38 10.50 -3.26
N GLU A 138 7.82 10.09 -4.42
CA GLU A 138 6.69 10.81 -5.05
C GLU A 138 5.30 10.40 -4.52
N ARG A 139 5.23 9.41 -3.62
CA ARG A 139 4.00 9.04 -2.93
C ARG A 139 4.26 8.78 -1.46
N ALA A 140 3.25 9.00 -0.64
CA ALA A 140 3.31 8.74 0.78
C ALA A 140 2.06 8.03 1.28
N GLY A 141 2.27 7.00 2.11
CA GLY A 141 1.22 6.32 2.83
C GLY A 141 1.01 6.95 4.20
N LEU A 142 -0.16 7.53 4.46
CA LEU A 142 -0.55 8.06 5.77
C LEU A 142 -1.54 7.10 6.44
N HIS A 143 -1.22 6.70 7.66
CA HIS A 143 -2.11 5.93 8.53
C HIS A 143 -2.33 6.72 9.82
N LEU A 144 -3.56 7.15 10.07
CA LEU A 144 -3.92 7.90 11.27
C LEU A 144 -4.43 6.96 12.34
N ARG A 145 -4.20 7.31 13.61
CA ARG A 145 -4.78 6.54 14.72
C ARG A 145 -6.30 6.57 14.59
N ASN A 146 -6.98 5.48 14.90
CA ASN A 146 -8.42 5.37 14.82
C ASN A 146 -9.09 6.52 15.58
N ASN A 147 -9.93 7.26 14.88
CA ASN A 147 -10.54 8.49 15.39
C ASN A 147 -11.41 8.22 16.64
N HIS A 148 -12.15 7.11 16.66
CA HIS A 148 -12.95 6.73 17.82
C HIS A 148 -12.08 6.43 19.06
N LEU A 149 -10.94 5.75 18.89
CA LEU A 149 -9.97 5.56 19.98
C LEU A 149 -9.35 6.88 20.46
N ASN A 150 -9.17 7.87 19.57
CA ASN A 150 -8.71 9.19 19.96
C ASN A 150 -9.75 9.93 20.80
N VAL A 151 -11.01 9.92 20.37
CA VAL A 151 -12.11 10.56 21.10
C VAL A 151 -12.28 9.93 22.47
N LEU A 152 -12.30 8.59 22.57
CA LEU A 152 -12.41 7.90 23.86
C LEU A 152 -11.24 8.22 24.79
N HIS A 153 -10.01 8.28 24.26
CA HIS A 153 -8.83 8.63 25.04
C HIS A 153 -8.92 10.08 25.56
N LEU A 154 -9.24 11.04 24.69
CA LEU A 154 -9.48 12.44 25.06
C LEU A 154 -10.57 12.54 26.14
N MET A 155 -11.68 11.82 25.95
CA MET A 155 -12.80 11.85 26.87
C MET A 155 -12.42 11.31 28.26
N LEU A 156 -11.67 10.20 28.33
CA LEU A 156 -11.18 9.64 29.59
C LEU A 156 -10.23 10.61 30.31
N GLN A 157 -9.30 11.24 29.60
CA GLN A 157 -8.41 12.25 30.18
C GLN A 157 -9.20 13.43 30.76
N GLN A 158 -10.27 13.87 30.08
CA GLN A 158 -11.11 14.95 30.62
C GLN A 158 -11.90 14.49 31.85
N LEU A 159 -12.49 13.29 31.84
CA LEU A 159 -13.24 12.75 32.97
C LEU A 159 -12.39 12.51 34.22
N GLN A 160 -11.08 12.36 34.07
CA GLN A 160 -10.12 12.23 35.18
C GLN A 160 -9.77 13.56 35.84
N ARG A 161 -10.20 14.68 35.27
CA ARG A 161 -10.00 15.99 35.88
C ARG A 161 -10.90 16.17 37.10
N LYS A 162 -10.35 16.79 38.14
CA LYS A 162 -11.04 17.04 39.42
C LYS A 162 -11.86 18.33 39.43
N ASP A 163 -11.74 19.16 38.41
CA ASP A 163 -12.33 20.50 38.33
C ASP A 163 -13.61 20.57 37.46
N LEU A 164 -14.14 19.42 37.02
CA LEU A 164 -15.40 19.38 36.26
C LEU A 164 -16.60 19.61 37.18
N SER A 165 -17.53 20.47 36.75
CA SER A 165 -18.82 20.60 37.44
C SER A 165 -19.62 19.29 37.36
N PRO A 166 -20.51 19.00 38.32
CA PRO A 166 -21.29 17.76 38.31
C PRO A 166 -22.10 17.55 37.01
N GLN A 167 -22.71 18.61 36.50
CA GLN A 167 -23.48 18.57 35.25
C GLN A 167 -22.59 18.22 34.05
N LEU A 168 -21.43 18.86 33.95
CA LEU A 168 -20.49 18.62 32.86
C LEU A 168 -19.88 17.21 32.94
N ASN A 169 -19.56 16.75 34.14
CA ASN A 169 -19.10 15.39 34.38
C ASN A 169 -20.13 14.36 33.91
N GLN A 170 -21.40 14.56 34.22
CA GLN A 170 -22.47 13.66 33.79
C GLN A 170 -22.67 13.67 32.27
N ALA A 171 -22.79 14.85 31.65
CA ALA A 171 -22.96 14.96 30.19
C ALA A 171 -21.81 14.29 29.42
N TRP A 172 -20.59 14.37 29.96
CA TRP A 172 -19.42 13.77 29.35
C TRP A 172 -19.33 12.24 29.57
N LYS A 173 -19.80 11.73 30.72
CA LYS A 173 -19.98 10.29 30.93
C LYS A 173 -20.99 9.72 29.93
N ASP A 174 -22.12 10.41 29.75
CA ASP A 174 -23.15 9.99 28.80
C ASP A 174 -22.59 9.99 27.36
N ALA A 175 -21.87 11.05 26.96
CA ALA A 175 -21.22 11.12 25.66
C ALA A 175 -20.13 10.06 25.45
N PHE A 176 -19.37 9.72 26.50
CA PHE A 176 -18.39 8.63 26.46
C PHE A 176 -19.06 7.29 26.13
N PHE A 177 -20.16 6.95 26.80
CA PHE A 177 -20.88 5.71 26.53
C PHE A 177 -21.56 5.72 25.16
N VAL A 178 -22.14 6.82 24.71
CA VAL A 178 -22.65 6.95 23.34
C VAL A 178 -21.56 6.69 22.31
N THR A 179 -20.35 7.22 22.53
CA THR A 179 -19.20 7.02 21.64
C THR A 179 -18.71 5.57 21.66
N LEU A 180 -18.58 4.97 22.85
CA LEU A 180 -18.15 3.59 23.02
C LEU A 180 -19.15 2.61 22.40
N ASP A 181 -20.44 2.82 22.61
CA ASP A 181 -21.49 1.91 22.18
C ASP A 181 -21.68 1.89 20.66
N ARG A 182 -21.40 3.00 19.96
CA ARG A 182 -21.34 3.04 18.49
C ARG A 182 -20.33 2.04 17.91
N ALA A 183 -19.19 1.88 18.57
CA ALA A 183 -18.12 0.98 18.13
C ALA A 183 -18.20 -0.41 18.77
N ARG A 184 -18.84 -0.55 19.94
CA ARG A 184 -18.80 -1.74 20.80
C ARG A 184 -19.12 -3.02 20.06
N ARG A 185 -20.23 -3.07 19.30
CA ARG A 185 -20.63 -4.30 18.58
C ARG A 185 -19.59 -4.72 17.55
N ARG A 186 -19.08 -3.77 16.75
CA ARG A 186 -18.09 -4.03 15.71
C ARG A 186 -16.76 -4.49 16.34
N TRP A 187 -16.25 -3.75 17.31
CA TRP A 187 -14.99 -4.09 17.98
C TRP A 187 -15.08 -5.40 18.75
N GLN A 188 -16.23 -5.73 19.37
CA GLN A 188 -16.41 -7.02 20.00
C GLN A 188 -16.32 -8.16 18.98
N GLY A 189 -17.00 -8.05 17.84
CA GLY A 189 -16.89 -9.04 16.76
C GLY A 189 -15.46 -9.19 16.23
N ASP A 190 -14.74 -8.07 16.05
CA ASP A 190 -13.32 -8.10 15.65
C ASP A 190 -12.43 -8.79 16.70
N LEU A 191 -12.68 -8.59 17.99
CA LEU A 191 -11.93 -9.22 19.09
C LEU A 191 -12.26 -10.70 19.26
N ASP A 192 -13.52 -11.10 19.05
CA ASP A 192 -13.94 -12.49 19.08
C ASP A 192 -13.25 -13.27 17.95
N GLN A 193 -13.27 -12.72 16.74
CA GLN A 193 -12.56 -13.30 15.61
C GLN A 193 -11.04 -13.38 15.86
N LEU A 194 -10.43 -12.31 16.38
CA LEU A 194 -9.00 -12.31 16.73
C LEU A 194 -8.68 -13.33 17.83
N THR A 195 -9.59 -13.55 18.78
CA THR A 195 -9.40 -14.57 19.83
C THR A 195 -9.32 -15.98 19.21
N ASP A 196 -10.21 -16.28 18.26
CA ASP A 196 -10.19 -17.56 17.53
C ASP A 196 -8.92 -17.71 16.69
N GLU A 197 -8.53 -16.66 15.95
CA GLU A 197 -7.32 -16.60 15.14
C GLU A 197 -6.06 -16.86 15.99
N LEU A 198 -5.93 -16.22 17.16
CA LEU A 198 -4.81 -16.43 18.08
C LEU A 198 -4.84 -17.83 18.69
N GLY A 199 -6.03 -18.40 18.93
CA GLY A 199 -6.17 -19.79 19.38
C GLY A 199 -5.63 -20.80 18.35
N ALA A 200 -5.86 -20.56 17.05
CA ALA A 200 -5.28 -21.37 15.98
C ALA A 200 -3.75 -21.18 15.89
N LEU A 201 -3.27 -19.93 16.01
CA LEU A 201 -1.84 -19.63 16.06
C LEU A 201 -1.13 -20.35 17.21
N HIS A 202 -1.73 -20.35 18.40
CA HIS A 202 -1.19 -21.04 19.57
C HIS A 202 -0.97 -22.54 19.32
N LYS A 203 -1.94 -23.20 18.69
CA LYS A 203 -1.85 -24.62 18.33
C LYS A 203 -0.76 -24.86 17.28
N ASP A 204 -0.70 -24.02 16.25
CA ASP A 204 0.34 -24.09 15.21
C ASP A 204 1.76 -23.95 15.80
N ILE A 205 1.96 -22.98 16.70
CA ILE A 205 3.23 -22.81 17.44
C ILE A 205 3.59 -24.09 18.19
N ARG A 206 2.63 -24.72 18.87
CA ARG A 206 2.86 -25.98 19.60
C ARG A 206 3.28 -27.12 18.67
N THR A 207 2.55 -27.30 17.57
CA THR A 207 2.88 -28.32 16.55
C THR A 207 4.26 -28.07 15.94
N GLN A 208 4.60 -26.82 15.61
CA GLN A 208 5.92 -26.47 15.08
C GLN A 208 7.04 -26.71 16.10
N ARG A 209 6.81 -26.47 17.39
CA ARG A 209 7.76 -26.81 18.46
C ARG A 209 8.01 -28.32 18.55
N GLU A 210 6.96 -29.13 18.49
CA GLU A 210 7.08 -30.60 18.51
C GLU A 210 7.86 -31.10 17.29
N LEU A 211 7.54 -30.56 16.10
CA LEU A 211 8.27 -30.85 14.86
C LEU A 211 9.74 -30.42 14.96
N TRP A 212 10.04 -29.23 15.47
CA TRP A 212 11.41 -28.77 15.66
C TRP A 212 12.18 -29.63 16.67
N ALA A 213 11.54 -30.03 17.79
CA ALA A 213 12.15 -30.88 18.80
C ALA A 213 12.55 -32.26 18.26
N SER A 214 11.84 -32.76 17.24
CA SER A 214 12.18 -33.99 16.52
C SER A 214 13.31 -33.86 15.50
N GLN A 215 13.78 -32.65 15.19
CA GLN A 215 14.85 -32.43 14.21
C GLN A 215 16.22 -32.86 14.75
N PRO A 216 17.17 -33.27 13.89
CA PRO A 216 18.54 -33.53 14.28
C PRO A 216 19.18 -32.30 14.94
N LYS A 217 19.91 -32.51 16.05
CA LYS A 217 20.70 -31.46 16.73
C LYS A 217 22.15 -31.38 16.24
N LYS A 218 22.59 -32.40 15.50
CA LYS A 218 23.91 -32.49 14.90
C LYS A 218 23.71 -32.75 13.41
N PHE A 219 24.49 -32.05 12.59
CA PHE A 219 24.45 -32.14 11.14
C PHE A 219 25.84 -32.51 10.63
N THR A 220 25.90 -33.42 9.67
CA THR A 220 27.13 -33.76 8.95
C THR A 220 27.55 -32.61 8.02
N GLU A 221 28.80 -32.58 7.54
CA GLU A 221 29.27 -31.52 6.64
C GLU A 221 28.46 -31.47 5.33
N ALA A 222 28.13 -32.63 4.75
CA ALA A 222 27.26 -32.71 3.56
C ALA A 222 25.84 -32.13 3.82
N GLU A 223 25.33 -32.24 5.04
CA GLU A 223 24.03 -31.66 5.41
C GLU A 223 24.08 -30.15 5.62
N LYS A 224 25.23 -29.62 6.09
CA LYS A 224 25.49 -28.18 6.16
C LYS A 224 25.69 -27.58 4.77
N GLU A 225 26.42 -28.26 3.89
CA GLU A 225 26.59 -27.84 2.48
C GLU A 225 25.24 -27.78 1.73
N THR A 226 24.28 -28.63 2.09
CA THR A 226 22.91 -28.60 1.56
C THR A 226 21.97 -27.65 2.33
N GLY A 227 22.46 -26.99 3.38
CA GLY A 227 21.74 -25.98 4.16
C GLY A 227 20.65 -26.51 5.08
N LYS A 228 20.67 -27.80 5.45
CA LYS A 228 19.65 -28.40 6.33
C LYS A 228 19.69 -27.83 7.75
N ASP A 229 20.87 -27.54 8.28
CA ASP A 229 21.03 -26.93 9.61
C ASP A 229 20.41 -25.54 9.66
N ASP A 230 20.61 -24.75 8.60
CA ASP A 230 20.00 -23.44 8.44
C ASP A 230 18.47 -23.50 8.30
N GLN A 231 17.92 -24.52 7.62
CA GLN A 231 16.48 -24.73 7.56
C GLN A 231 15.89 -24.96 8.96
N VAL A 232 16.51 -25.81 9.77
CA VAL A 232 16.07 -26.07 11.16
C VAL A 232 16.18 -24.81 12.02
N ARG A 233 17.26 -24.03 11.87
CA ARG A 233 17.40 -22.72 12.56
C ARG A 233 16.32 -21.72 12.15
N ARG A 234 15.97 -21.65 10.86
CA ARG A 234 14.90 -20.76 10.37
C ARG A 234 13.55 -21.10 10.96
N VAL A 235 13.22 -22.39 11.10
CA VAL A 235 11.99 -22.83 11.77
C VAL A 235 11.98 -22.36 13.22
N TYR A 236 13.07 -22.55 13.96
CA TYR A 236 13.17 -22.09 15.34
C TYR A 236 13.03 -20.57 15.47
N ALA A 237 13.72 -19.79 14.62
CA ALA A 237 13.61 -18.34 14.62
C ALA A 237 12.16 -17.88 14.32
N ARG A 238 11.45 -18.57 13.41
CA ARG A 238 10.05 -18.30 13.11
C ARG A 238 9.15 -18.58 14.31
N ILE A 239 9.34 -19.70 15.02
CA ILE A 239 8.60 -20.03 16.24
C ILE A 239 8.73 -18.91 17.28
N LEU A 240 9.95 -18.46 17.57
CA LEU A 240 10.20 -17.37 18.51
C LEU A 240 9.49 -16.07 18.11
N GLN A 241 9.48 -15.75 16.81
CA GLN A 241 8.75 -14.58 16.31
C GLN A 241 7.24 -14.72 16.50
N LEU A 242 6.67 -15.88 16.18
CA LEU A 242 5.23 -16.12 16.32
C LEU A 242 4.77 -16.07 17.78
N GLU A 243 5.56 -16.60 18.71
CA GLU A 243 5.28 -16.51 20.15
C GLU A 243 5.27 -15.08 20.66
N GLU A 244 6.27 -14.30 20.25
CA GLU A 244 6.34 -12.89 20.62
C GLU A 244 5.16 -12.11 20.03
N PHE A 245 4.76 -12.40 18.79
CA PHE A 245 3.56 -11.80 18.19
C PHE A 245 2.30 -12.18 18.96
N GLU A 246 2.07 -13.47 19.23
CA GLU A 246 0.92 -13.96 19.98
C GLU A 246 0.83 -13.27 21.35
N ARG A 247 1.93 -13.27 22.09
CA ARG A 247 2.04 -12.65 23.41
C ARG A 247 1.71 -11.15 23.39
N ARG A 248 2.23 -10.41 22.41
CA ARG A 248 1.96 -8.97 22.27
C ARG A 248 0.52 -8.69 21.89
N TYR A 249 -0.06 -9.45 20.96
CA TYR A 249 -1.48 -9.30 20.62
C TYR A 249 -2.39 -9.59 21.82
N GLN A 250 -2.09 -10.64 22.60
CA GLN A 250 -2.87 -10.98 23.79
C GLN A 250 -2.79 -9.89 24.87
N ASN A 251 -1.58 -9.47 25.24
CA ASN A 251 -1.37 -8.60 26.40
C ASN A 251 -1.49 -7.11 26.08
N ASP A 252 -1.01 -6.66 24.92
CA ASP A 252 -0.88 -5.23 24.61
C ASP A 252 -2.10 -4.69 23.87
N TYR A 253 -2.87 -5.55 23.18
CA TYR A 253 -4.03 -5.13 22.40
C TYR A 253 -5.34 -5.74 22.88
N LEU A 254 -5.43 -7.07 22.90
CA LEU A 254 -6.69 -7.78 23.19
C LEU A 254 -7.14 -7.57 24.63
N ALA A 255 -6.24 -7.68 25.62
CA ALA A 255 -6.60 -7.45 27.02
C ALA A 255 -7.11 -6.01 27.29
N PRO A 256 -6.41 -4.93 26.88
CA PRO A 256 -6.94 -3.58 27.09
C PRO A 256 -8.26 -3.32 26.35
N MET A 257 -8.39 -3.81 25.11
CA MET A 257 -9.64 -3.65 24.36
C MET A 257 -10.81 -4.42 24.99
N LYS A 258 -10.61 -5.64 25.50
CA LYS A 258 -11.65 -6.37 26.25
C LYS A 258 -12.04 -5.63 27.53
N THR A 259 -11.09 -5.03 28.23
CA THR A 259 -11.39 -4.19 29.40
C THR A 259 -12.20 -2.96 28.99
N LEU A 260 -11.82 -2.25 27.93
CA LEU A 260 -12.58 -1.10 27.42
C LEU A 260 -14.03 -1.48 27.10
N LEU A 261 -14.22 -2.58 26.37
CA LEU A 261 -15.55 -3.05 25.97
C LEU A 261 -16.37 -3.67 27.11
N SER A 262 -15.78 -3.92 28.29
CA SER A 262 -16.52 -4.38 29.47
C SER A 262 -16.98 -3.23 30.38
N ILE A 263 -16.47 -2.02 30.17
CA ILE A 263 -16.89 -0.83 30.92
C ILE A 263 -18.39 -0.59 30.70
N SER A 264 -19.11 -0.41 31.80
CA SER A 264 -20.55 -0.12 31.82
C SER A 264 -20.84 1.09 32.71
N PRO A 265 -21.95 1.83 32.46
CA PRO A 265 -22.29 3.01 33.23
C PRO A 265 -22.42 2.77 34.75
N LYS A 266 -22.86 1.57 35.15
CA LYS A 266 -23.14 1.24 36.56
C LYS A 266 -21.91 1.31 37.47
N ASN A 267 -20.74 0.95 36.95
CA ASN A 267 -19.50 0.84 37.72
C ASN A 267 -18.40 1.76 37.16
N PHE A 268 -18.79 2.83 36.47
CA PHE A 268 -17.83 3.70 35.79
C PHE A 268 -17.29 4.79 36.70
N ASP A 269 -16.11 4.53 37.26
CA ASP A 269 -15.28 5.54 37.90
C ASP A 269 -14.07 5.89 37.00
N PRO A 270 -14.10 7.02 36.27
CA PRO A 270 -13.00 7.40 35.39
C PRO A 270 -11.70 7.67 36.14
N THR A 271 -11.75 8.10 37.41
CA THR A 271 -10.55 8.46 38.19
C THR A 271 -9.74 7.25 38.63
N GLY A 272 -10.39 6.09 38.80
CA GLY A 272 -9.74 4.81 39.09
C GLY A 272 -9.23 4.05 37.86
N ILE A 273 -9.54 4.50 36.64
CA ILE A 273 -9.14 3.82 35.41
C ILE A 273 -7.72 4.21 35.00
N ARG A 274 -6.84 3.22 34.87
CA ARG A 274 -5.55 3.41 34.18
C ARG A 274 -5.79 3.40 32.68
N ILE A 275 -5.42 4.49 31.99
CA ILE A 275 -5.67 4.65 30.55
C ILE A 275 -5.06 3.51 29.76
N GLU A 276 -3.83 3.11 30.06
CA GLU A 276 -3.11 2.02 29.38
C GLU A 276 -3.74 0.65 29.57
N ALA A 277 -4.60 0.47 30.58
CA ALA A 277 -5.34 -0.76 30.81
C ALA A 277 -6.61 -0.86 29.94
N VAL A 278 -7.01 0.23 29.27
CA VAL A 278 -8.21 0.29 28.43
C VAL A 278 -7.96 0.87 27.02
N ILE A 279 -6.82 1.53 26.82
CA ILE A 279 -6.39 2.07 25.53
C ILE A 279 -5.00 1.49 25.20
N PRO A 280 -4.92 0.56 24.23
CA PRO A 280 -3.66 -0.05 23.82
C PRO A 280 -2.58 0.96 23.42
N LYS A 281 -1.37 0.80 23.99
CA LYS A 281 -0.18 1.54 23.56
C LYS A 281 0.30 1.06 22.19
N ASN A 282 0.83 1.96 21.38
CA ASN A 282 1.37 1.70 20.04
C ASN A 282 0.39 1.10 19.02
N ALA A 283 -0.88 0.92 19.39
CA ALA A 283 -1.91 0.48 18.47
C ALA A 283 -2.56 1.69 17.79
N MET A 284 -2.58 1.63 16.46
CA MET A 284 -3.34 2.60 15.67
C MET A 284 -4.84 2.27 15.66
N GLY A 285 -5.22 1.02 15.95
CA GLY A 285 -6.60 0.55 15.89
C GLY A 285 -7.05 0.22 14.47
N PRO A 286 -8.36 -0.05 14.26
CA PRO A 286 -8.90 -0.31 12.93
C PRO A 286 -8.82 0.92 12.03
N ARG A 287 -8.77 0.68 10.70
CA ARG A 287 -8.77 1.71 9.66
C ARG A 287 -9.91 2.72 9.85
N ASN A 288 -9.63 4.00 9.59
CA ASN A 288 -10.61 5.06 9.69
C ASN A 288 -11.64 4.96 8.55
N THR A 289 -12.89 5.33 8.83
CA THR A 289 -13.91 5.49 7.78
C THR A 289 -13.69 6.79 6.99
N ILE A 290 -14.39 6.97 5.88
CA ILE A 290 -14.36 8.25 5.15
C ILE A 290 -14.88 9.38 6.04
N HIS A 291 -15.97 9.13 6.79
CA HIS A 291 -16.51 10.08 7.75
C HIS A 291 -15.45 10.49 8.79
N ASP A 292 -14.71 9.52 9.33
CA ASP A 292 -13.64 9.78 10.31
C ASP A 292 -12.54 10.67 9.73
N LEU A 293 -12.13 10.44 8.47
CA LEU A 293 -11.07 11.21 7.82
C LEU A 293 -11.52 12.62 7.40
N GLN A 294 -12.82 12.82 7.17
CA GLN A 294 -13.44 14.13 6.92
C GLN A 294 -13.74 14.91 8.22
N ASN A 295 -13.86 14.22 9.36
CA ASN A 295 -14.25 14.80 10.65
C ASN A 295 -13.32 14.36 11.78
N TYR A 296 -12.02 14.32 11.52
CA TYR A 296 -11.06 13.70 12.41
C TYR A 296 -10.76 14.57 13.62
N VAL A 297 -10.94 14.02 14.83
CA VAL A 297 -10.73 14.74 16.09
C VAL A 297 -9.25 14.74 16.45
N VAL A 298 -8.68 15.93 16.54
CA VAL A 298 -7.27 16.15 16.88
C VAL A 298 -7.05 16.71 18.27
N GLY A 299 -8.10 17.11 18.99
CA GLY A 299 -8.01 17.68 20.32
C GLY A 299 -9.30 18.35 20.77
N LEU A 300 -9.26 19.02 21.92
CA LEU A 300 -10.38 19.83 22.39
C LEU A 300 -10.55 21.11 21.55
N GLY A 301 -11.80 21.56 21.43
CA GLY A 301 -12.15 22.84 20.84
C GLY A 301 -11.62 24.01 21.67
N ARG A 302 -11.61 25.21 21.08
CA ARG A 302 -11.11 26.43 21.75
C ARG A 302 -11.89 26.77 23.02
N ASP A 303 -13.21 26.56 22.98
CA ASP A 303 -14.11 26.82 24.11
C ASP A 303 -14.05 25.69 25.17
N GLY A 304 -13.20 24.69 24.95
CA GLY A 304 -13.14 23.51 25.80
C GLY A 304 -14.43 22.70 25.73
N LEU A 305 -15.03 22.44 26.88
CA LEU A 305 -16.17 21.55 27.03
C LEU A 305 -17.46 22.38 26.95
N VAL A 306 -18.28 22.14 25.92
CA VAL A 306 -19.47 22.95 25.65
C VAL A 306 -20.73 22.11 25.78
N LEU A 307 -21.69 22.58 26.56
CA LEU A 307 -23.02 21.98 26.65
C LEU A 307 -23.97 22.64 25.67
N LYS A 308 -24.92 21.86 25.15
CA LYS A 308 -26.10 22.35 24.44
C LYS A 308 -27.12 22.90 25.43
N THR A 309 -28.15 23.57 24.91
CA THR A 309 -29.26 24.11 25.69
C THR A 309 -30.03 23.04 26.46
N ASP A 310 -30.03 21.79 25.99
CA ASP A 310 -30.66 20.63 26.65
C ASP A 310 -29.77 19.99 27.74
N GLY A 311 -28.58 20.54 27.99
CA GLY A 311 -27.62 20.02 28.96
C GLY A 311 -26.77 18.84 28.47
N SER A 312 -27.01 18.34 27.26
CA SER A 312 -26.16 17.33 26.62
C SER A 312 -24.88 17.97 26.07
N LEU A 313 -23.89 17.14 25.74
CA LEU A 313 -22.62 17.63 25.23
C LEU A 313 -22.72 18.07 23.75
N ASP A 314 -22.22 19.26 23.46
CA ASP A 314 -21.98 19.72 22.09
C ASP A 314 -20.64 19.17 21.58
N LEU A 315 -20.67 17.99 20.96
CA LEU A 315 -19.47 17.34 20.42
C LEU A 315 -18.80 18.19 19.34
N ASP A 316 -19.56 18.96 18.55
CA ASP A 316 -19.01 19.71 17.42
C ASP A 316 -18.20 20.90 17.90
N ARG A 317 -18.70 21.61 18.93
CA ARG A 317 -17.97 22.69 19.58
C ARG A 317 -16.90 22.21 20.55
N SER A 318 -17.08 21.04 21.18
CA SER A 318 -16.16 20.54 22.20
C SER A 318 -14.86 19.96 21.65
N PHE A 319 -14.82 19.59 20.37
CA PHE A 319 -13.64 19.00 19.73
C PHE A 319 -13.19 19.79 18.51
N LEU A 320 -11.87 19.93 18.36
CA LEU A 320 -11.25 20.39 17.13
C LEU A 320 -11.23 19.25 16.12
N ARG A 321 -11.80 19.50 14.93
CA ARG A 321 -11.85 18.55 13.82
C ARG A 321 -11.11 19.05 12.61
N LEU A 322 -10.55 18.13 11.83
CA LEU A 322 -9.93 18.38 10.54
C LEU A 322 -10.50 17.44 9.48
N ASP A 323 -10.67 17.97 8.26
CA ASP A 323 -10.85 17.18 7.05
C ASP A 323 -9.47 16.97 6.42
N TYR A 324 -8.93 15.75 6.47
CA TYR A 324 -7.60 15.46 5.94
C TYR A 324 -7.53 15.52 4.41
N PHE A 325 -8.63 15.29 3.70
CA PHE A 325 -8.64 15.40 2.24
C PHE A 325 -8.44 16.86 1.84
N ASP A 326 -9.23 17.75 2.44
CA ASP A 326 -9.16 19.18 2.18
C ASP A 326 -7.85 19.79 2.69
N LEU A 327 -7.45 19.45 3.91
CA LEU A 327 -6.22 19.94 4.54
C LEU A 327 -4.98 19.62 3.71
N LEU A 328 -4.84 18.36 3.29
CA LEU A 328 -3.68 17.94 2.50
C LEU A 328 -3.75 18.54 1.09
N ARG A 329 -4.92 18.54 0.44
CA ARG A 329 -5.03 19.06 -0.93
C ARG A 329 -4.84 20.56 -1.04
N ARG A 330 -5.17 21.34 0.00
CA ARG A 330 -4.99 22.80 0.05
C ARG A 330 -3.57 23.26 0.32
N GLN A 331 -2.64 22.34 0.61
CA GLN A 331 -1.25 22.72 0.82
C GLN A 331 -0.70 23.48 -0.40
N THR A 332 -0.01 24.57 -0.11
CA THR A 332 0.68 25.42 -1.08
C THR A 332 2.02 25.85 -0.51
N VAL A 333 3.01 26.00 -1.38
CA VAL A 333 4.26 26.65 -1.02
C VAL A 333 4.21 28.13 -1.40
N ARG A 334 4.75 28.98 -0.52
CA ARG A 334 4.76 30.45 -0.73
C ARG A 334 5.95 30.93 -1.54
N ASN A 335 6.98 30.10 -1.71
CA ASN A 335 8.16 30.46 -2.49
C ASN A 335 7.81 30.49 -3.98
N ASN A 336 8.52 31.32 -4.74
CA ASN A 336 8.47 31.29 -6.21
C ASN A 336 8.98 29.93 -6.67
N VAL A 337 8.05 29.05 -7.05
CA VAL A 337 8.37 27.81 -7.74
C VAL A 337 8.91 28.13 -9.13
N GLN A 338 9.88 27.34 -9.58
CA GLN A 338 10.44 27.51 -10.92
C GLN A 338 9.36 27.27 -12.00
N PRO A 339 9.52 27.85 -13.20
CA PRO A 339 8.60 27.60 -14.32
C PRO A 339 8.39 26.10 -14.56
N GLY A 340 7.14 25.68 -14.77
CA GLY A 340 6.78 24.28 -14.98
C GLY A 340 6.56 23.45 -13.71
N VAL A 341 6.80 24.00 -12.51
CA VAL A 341 6.46 23.36 -11.24
C VAL A 341 5.27 24.05 -10.60
N SER A 342 4.27 23.24 -10.20
CA SER A 342 3.10 23.72 -9.46
C SER A 342 3.50 24.23 -8.07
N ASN A 343 2.84 25.28 -7.57
CA ASN A 343 2.97 25.68 -6.16
C ASN A 343 2.13 24.79 -5.21
N HIS A 344 1.35 23.86 -5.76
CA HIS A 344 0.68 22.80 -5.01
C HIS A 344 1.56 21.53 -5.04
N PRO A 345 2.11 21.10 -3.90
CA PRO A 345 2.99 19.93 -3.84
C PRO A 345 2.25 18.59 -3.92
N ILE A 346 0.95 18.59 -3.59
CA ILE A 346 0.09 17.39 -3.60
C ILE A 346 -0.85 17.49 -4.80
N ASP A 347 -0.85 16.46 -5.64
CA ASP A 347 -1.68 16.39 -6.84
C ASP A 347 -3.10 15.89 -6.50
N PHE A 348 -3.18 14.67 -5.98
CA PHE A 348 -4.40 14.07 -5.46
C PHE A 348 -4.11 13.08 -4.34
N ILE A 349 -5.17 12.66 -3.67
CA ILE A 349 -5.17 11.67 -2.60
C ILE A 349 -6.02 10.49 -3.06
N ALA A 350 -5.60 9.26 -2.78
CA ALA A 350 -6.35 8.06 -3.08
C ALA A 350 -6.65 7.26 -1.80
N THR A 351 -7.82 6.62 -1.74
CA THR A 351 -8.20 5.76 -0.63
C THR A 351 -9.20 4.69 -1.07
N ARG A 352 -9.14 3.52 -0.44
CA ARG A 352 -10.09 2.41 -0.68
C ARG A 352 -11.39 2.62 0.10
N ILE A 353 -12.53 2.52 -0.59
CA ILE A 353 -13.88 2.46 -0.02
C ILE A 353 -14.40 1.03 -0.11
N PRO A 354 -14.79 0.39 1.01
CA PRO A 354 -15.36 -0.95 0.97
C PRO A 354 -16.59 -1.03 0.09
N ARG A 355 -16.68 -2.05 -0.77
CA ARG A 355 -17.79 -2.25 -1.72
C ARG A 355 -19.16 -2.13 -1.05
N GLN A 356 -19.31 -2.78 0.10
CA GLN A 356 -20.57 -2.80 0.86
C GLN A 356 -20.98 -1.41 1.36
N SER A 357 -20.02 -0.51 1.59
CA SER A 357 -20.29 0.84 2.11
C SER A 357 -20.80 1.80 1.03
N ILE A 358 -20.45 1.58 -0.24
CA ILE A 358 -20.81 2.46 -1.36
C ILE A 358 -21.93 1.91 -2.24
N ALA A 359 -22.27 0.62 -2.11
CA ALA A 359 -23.23 -0.07 -2.97
C ALA A 359 -24.57 0.67 -3.13
N THR A 360 -25.10 1.29 -2.07
CA THR A 360 -26.38 2.02 -2.12
C THR A 360 -26.31 3.37 -2.84
N ALA A 361 -25.10 3.91 -3.06
CA ALA A 361 -24.88 5.16 -3.76
C ALA A 361 -24.63 4.96 -5.28
N LEU A 362 -24.51 3.71 -5.73
CA LEU A 362 -24.25 3.35 -7.13
C LEU A 362 -25.52 2.79 -7.79
N SER A 363 -25.74 3.13 -9.06
CA SER A 363 -26.75 2.48 -9.89
C SER A 363 -26.37 1.04 -10.20
N ALA A 364 -27.33 0.25 -10.71
CA ALA A 364 -27.13 -1.18 -10.96
C ALA A 364 -26.01 -1.45 -11.98
N GLU A 365 -25.89 -0.63 -13.03
CA GLU A 365 -24.86 -0.75 -14.07
C GLU A 365 -23.45 -0.35 -13.62
N LEU A 366 -23.34 0.34 -12.48
CA LEU A 366 -22.09 0.78 -11.87
C LEU A 366 -21.62 -0.11 -10.72
N GLN A 367 -22.35 -1.18 -10.39
CA GLN A 367 -21.99 -2.03 -9.25
C GLN A 367 -20.65 -2.76 -9.50
N PRO A 368 -19.62 -2.50 -8.67
CA PRO A 368 -18.37 -3.26 -8.71
C PRO A 368 -18.53 -4.58 -7.96
N ASP A 369 -17.64 -5.54 -8.24
CA ASP A 369 -17.55 -6.75 -7.42
C ASP A 369 -16.41 -6.71 -6.38
N ASP A 370 -15.46 -5.77 -6.53
CA ASP A 370 -14.38 -5.45 -5.59
C ASP A 370 -14.63 -4.11 -4.87
N ASP A 371 -13.74 -3.75 -3.95
CA ASP A 371 -13.70 -2.44 -3.30
C ASP A 371 -13.38 -1.32 -4.30
N VAL A 372 -13.88 -0.12 -4.01
CA VAL A 372 -13.74 1.05 -4.88
C VAL A 372 -12.52 1.88 -4.47
N VAL A 373 -11.78 2.43 -5.44
CA VAL A 373 -10.74 3.43 -5.15
C VAL A 373 -11.30 4.82 -5.37
N TRP A 374 -11.31 5.65 -4.34
CA TRP A 374 -11.69 7.06 -4.43
C TRP A 374 -10.45 7.93 -4.62
N LEU A 375 -10.49 8.78 -5.64
CA LEU A 375 -9.49 9.78 -5.96
C LEU A 375 -10.02 11.17 -5.61
N TYR A 376 -9.27 11.93 -4.82
CA TYR A 376 -9.60 13.26 -4.36
C TYR A 376 -8.55 14.28 -4.82
N GLY A 377 -8.90 15.11 -5.80
CA GLY A 377 -8.16 16.30 -6.25
C GLY A 377 -8.78 17.63 -5.79
N GLY A 378 -9.82 17.58 -4.95
CA GLY A 378 -10.59 18.72 -4.45
C GLY A 378 -12.11 18.43 -4.45
N ALA A 379 -12.92 19.31 -3.84
CA ALA A 379 -14.36 19.10 -3.69
C ALA A 379 -15.09 18.78 -5.02
N ASN A 380 -14.72 19.47 -6.10
CA ASN A 380 -15.26 19.29 -7.45
C ASN A 380 -14.28 18.57 -8.40
N ARG A 381 -13.24 17.90 -7.91
CA ARG A 381 -12.29 17.17 -8.75
C ARG A 381 -12.05 15.81 -8.13
N GLN A 382 -13.00 14.90 -8.33
CA GLN A 382 -12.96 13.58 -7.72
C GLN A 382 -13.33 12.52 -8.76
N ALA A 383 -12.92 11.29 -8.48
CA ALA A 383 -13.33 10.15 -9.28
C ALA A 383 -13.34 8.87 -8.45
N LEU A 384 -14.09 7.88 -8.93
CA LEU A 384 -14.03 6.51 -8.46
C LEU A 384 -13.40 5.64 -9.54
N ILE A 385 -12.51 4.73 -9.15
CA ILE A 385 -12.12 3.59 -9.97
C ILE A 385 -12.95 2.39 -9.48
N LEU A 386 -13.78 1.88 -10.37
CA LEU A 386 -14.65 0.72 -10.14
C LEU A 386 -14.01 -0.49 -10.80
N ALA A 387 -14.11 -1.65 -10.15
CA ALA A 387 -13.60 -2.90 -10.66
C ALA A 387 -14.67 -3.98 -10.62
N ARG A 388 -14.75 -4.78 -11.69
CA ARG A 388 -15.55 -5.99 -11.73
C ARG A 388 -14.83 -7.09 -12.49
N SER A 389 -15.15 -8.34 -12.21
CA SER A 389 -14.68 -9.49 -12.96
C SER A 389 -15.79 -10.03 -13.85
N GLU A 390 -15.45 -10.36 -15.09
CA GLU A 390 -16.35 -11.16 -15.93
C GLU A 390 -16.42 -12.61 -15.46
N ALA A 391 -17.36 -13.39 -16.01
CA ALA A 391 -17.47 -14.82 -15.73
C ALA A 391 -16.19 -15.62 -16.09
N SER A 392 -15.38 -15.09 -17.03
CA SER A 392 -14.07 -15.62 -17.41
C SER A 392 -12.97 -15.36 -16.37
N GLY A 393 -13.25 -14.51 -15.37
CA GLY A 393 -12.26 -13.99 -14.42
C GLY A 393 -11.46 -12.80 -14.96
N GLN A 394 -11.81 -12.27 -16.13
CA GLN A 394 -11.16 -11.09 -16.70
C GLN A 394 -11.56 -9.82 -15.94
N LEU A 395 -10.55 -9.05 -15.51
CA LEU A 395 -10.75 -7.78 -14.83
C LEU A 395 -11.26 -6.71 -15.81
N GLN A 396 -12.30 -6.00 -15.38
CA GLN A 396 -12.89 -4.84 -16.04
C GLN A 396 -12.82 -3.65 -15.08
N LEU A 397 -12.33 -2.53 -15.56
CA LEU A 397 -12.16 -1.29 -14.80
C LEU A 397 -12.96 -0.16 -15.44
N ARG A 398 -13.46 0.75 -14.61
CA ARG A 398 -14.16 1.95 -15.05
C ARG A 398 -13.76 3.15 -14.21
N TYR A 399 -13.48 4.26 -14.87
CA TYR A 399 -13.26 5.56 -14.22
C TYR A 399 -14.57 6.34 -14.21
N LEU A 400 -15.05 6.72 -13.03
CA LEU A 400 -16.30 7.47 -12.86
C LEU A 400 -16.03 8.85 -12.25
N PRO A 401 -16.13 9.95 -13.01
CA PRO A 401 -16.02 11.29 -12.47
C PRO A 401 -17.14 11.59 -11.47
N ILE A 402 -16.78 12.11 -10.29
CA ILE A 402 -17.74 12.47 -9.24
C ILE A 402 -17.36 13.80 -8.58
N ALA A 403 -18.25 14.31 -7.72
CA ALA A 403 -18.00 15.45 -6.84
C ALA A 403 -18.63 15.26 -5.47
N ASN A 404 -18.16 16.03 -4.50
CA ASN A 404 -18.77 16.18 -3.17
C ASN A 404 -18.99 14.86 -2.40
N LEU A 405 -18.10 13.87 -2.57
CA LEU A 405 -18.21 12.63 -1.81
C LEU A 405 -18.12 12.91 -0.31
N THR A 406 -19.13 12.47 0.42
CA THR A 406 -19.20 12.51 1.88
C THR A 406 -19.69 11.19 2.42
N GLN A 407 -19.28 10.86 3.63
CA GLN A 407 -19.87 9.78 4.42
C GLN A 407 -20.39 10.36 5.73
N ASP A 408 -21.62 10.03 6.12
CA ASP A 408 -22.15 10.44 7.42
C ASP A 408 -21.74 9.49 8.57
N ALA A 409 -22.09 9.86 9.80
CA ALA A 409 -21.72 9.09 11.00
C ALA A 409 -22.39 7.70 11.06
N GLN A 410 -23.41 7.45 10.24
CA GLN A 410 -24.08 6.15 10.10
C GLN A 410 -23.44 5.30 9.00
N GLY A 411 -22.48 5.86 8.27
CA GLY A 411 -21.74 5.18 7.22
C GLY A 411 -22.34 5.33 5.83
N LEU A 412 -23.43 6.10 5.66
CA LEU A 412 -24.07 6.31 4.36
C LEU A 412 -23.23 7.27 3.52
N ILE A 413 -22.86 6.82 2.33
CA ILE A 413 -22.07 7.57 1.35
C ILE A 413 -23.00 8.30 0.37
N ARG A 414 -22.66 9.54 0.04
CA ARG A 414 -23.35 10.37 -0.97
C ARG A 414 -22.31 11.10 -1.82
N PHE A 415 -22.56 11.25 -3.11
CA PHE A 415 -21.76 12.03 -4.07
C PHE A 415 -22.62 12.38 -5.30
N ASP A 416 -22.13 13.34 -6.09
CA ASP A 416 -22.72 13.70 -7.38
C ASP A 416 -21.93 13.01 -8.50
N VAL A 417 -22.58 12.28 -9.41
CA VAL A 417 -21.94 11.84 -10.65
C VAL A 417 -21.82 13.06 -11.56
N THR A 418 -20.64 13.26 -12.16
CA THR A 418 -20.36 14.42 -13.00
C THR A 418 -19.89 14.01 -14.39
N GLU A 419 -19.98 14.93 -15.34
CA GLU A 419 -19.36 14.75 -16.64
C GLU A 419 -17.84 14.80 -16.54
N TRP A 420 -17.19 14.14 -17.48
CA TRP A 420 -15.77 14.28 -17.72
C TRP A 420 -15.39 15.74 -18.00
N ARG A 421 -14.29 16.18 -17.39
CA ARG A 421 -13.73 17.52 -17.55
C ARG A 421 -12.22 17.50 -17.31
N PRO A 422 -11.47 18.53 -17.75
CA PRO A 422 -10.07 18.67 -17.40
C PRO A 422 -9.83 18.72 -15.88
N ASP A 423 -8.59 18.47 -15.47
CA ASP A 423 -8.10 18.53 -14.08
C ASP A 423 -8.73 17.50 -13.11
N LEU A 424 -9.44 16.50 -13.62
CA LEU A 424 -9.77 15.32 -12.83
C LEU A 424 -8.48 14.56 -12.46
N PRO A 425 -8.45 13.84 -11.32
CA PRO A 425 -7.29 13.00 -10.98
C PRO A 425 -6.86 12.09 -12.14
N LEU A 426 -5.55 11.94 -12.37
CA LEU A 426 -4.94 11.27 -13.54
C LEU A 426 -5.00 12.02 -14.88
N ARG A 427 -5.73 13.14 -15.00
CA ARG A 427 -5.68 14.05 -16.15
C ARG A 427 -5.84 13.35 -17.52
N ILE A 428 -6.65 12.30 -17.55
CA ILE A 428 -6.77 11.39 -18.71
C ILE A 428 -7.32 12.13 -19.92
N LEU A 429 -8.35 12.96 -19.73
CA LEU A 429 -9.10 13.59 -20.82
C LEU A 429 -8.24 14.59 -21.61
N GLU A 430 -7.46 15.39 -20.89
CA GLU A 430 -6.65 16.46 -21.44
C GLU A 430 -5.30 16.01 -22.01
N ASP A 431 -4.90 14.75 -21.82
CA ASP A 431 -3.61 14.26 -22.33
C ASP A 431 -3.66 14.08 -23.86
N PRO A 432 -2.77 14.75 -24.62
CA PRO A 432 -2.77 14.69 -26.08
C PRO A 432 -2.35 13.31 -26.63
N ARG A 433 -1.78 12.43 -25.79
CA ARG A 433 -1.33 11.07 -26.16
C ARG A 433 -2.33 10.00 -25.75
N LEU A 434 -3.51 10.37 -25.26
CA LEU A 434 -4.61 9.44 -25.02
C LEU A 434 -5.03 8.79 -26.34
N ASP A 435 -4.94 7.46 -26.39
CA ASP A 435 -5.27 6.63 -27.56
C ASP A 435 -6.58 5.87 -27.32
N ALA A 436 -7.67 6.61 -27.11
CA ALA A 436 -9.00 6.02 -26.95
C ALA A 436 -9.53 5.54 -28.32
N PRO A 437 -9.85 4.25 -28.50
CA PRO A 437 -10.39 3.72 -29.74
C PRO A 437 -11.73 4.35 -30.15
N GLY A 438 -11.96 4.48 -31.46
CA GLY A 438 -13.23 4.93 -32.02
C GLY A 438 -13.37 6.44 -32.21
N THR A 439 -14.57 6.88 -32.63
CA THR A 439 -14.84 8.29 -32.94
C THR A 439 -15.41 9.08 -31.76
N ASP A 440 -15.96 8.42 -30.74
CA ASP A 440 -16.48 9.05 -29.52
C ASP A 440 -15.61 8.67 -28.31
N ARG A 441 -14.63 9.54 -28.04
CA ARG A 441 -13.70 9.42 -26.92
C ARG A 441 -14.42 9.39 -25.56
N MET A 442 -15.51 10.15 -25.41
CA MET A 442 -16.18 10.31 -24.13
C MET A 442 -17.02 9.09 -23.79
N ALA A 443 -17.67 8.52 -24.81
CA ALA A 443 -18.37 7.25 -24.67
C ALA A 443 -17.41 6.13 -24.25
N TRP A 444 -16.25 6.01 -24.92
CA TRP A 444 -15.23 5.02 -24.55
C TRP A 444 -14.75 5.23 -23.10
N LEU A 445 -14.29 6.44 -22.74
CA LEU A 445 -13.82 6.72 -21.38
C LEU A 445 -14.86 6.43 -20.29
N SER A 446 -16.15 6.48 -20.63
CA SER A 446 -17.25 6.27 -19.68
C SER A 446 -17.69 4.82 -19.56
N ASP A 447 -17.13 3.88 -20.32
CA ASP A 447 -17.52 2.46 -20.30
C ASP A 447 -16.57 1.60 -19.43
N TRP A 448 -16.92 0.32 -19.30
CA TRP A 448 -16.07 -0.71 -18.69
C TRP A 448 -15.07 -1.23 -19.71
N HIS A 449 -13.79 -1.24 -19.34
CA HIS A 449 -12.71 -1.78 -20.16
C HIS A 449 -11.76 -2.66 -19.36
N THR A 450 -11.17 -3.63 -20.06
CA THR A 450 -10.14 -4.47 -19.48
C THR A 450 -8.92 -3.66 -19.06
N ASP A 451 -8.12 -4.20 -18.15
CA ASP A 451 -6.80 -3.66 -17.82
C ASP A 451 -5.91 -3.52 -19.07
N VAL A 452 -5.97 -4.47 -20.01
CA VAL A 452 -5.23 -4.42 -21.27
C VAL A 452 -5.71 -3.27 -22.17
N GLU A 453 -7.01 -3.08 -22.34
CA GLU A 453 -7.56 -1.97 -23.14
C GLU A 453 -7.20 -0.61 -22.52
N TRP A 454 -7.30 -0.48 -21.19
CA TRP A 454 -6.83 0.71 -20.49
C TRP A 454 -5.33 0.94 -20.68
N LEU A 455 -4.51 -0.12 -20.62
CA LEU A 455 -3.07 -0.01 -20.83
C LEU A 455 -2.76 0.48 -22.24
N HIS A 456 -3.43 -0.03 -23.27
CA HIS A 456 -3.27 0.46 -24.64
C HIS A 456 -3.59 1.95 -24.74
N ALA A 457 -4.73 2.39 -24.20
CA ALA A 457 -5.15 3.78 -24.27
C ALA A 457 -4.23 4.74 -23.49
N LEU A 458 -3.71 4.28 -22.34
CA LEU A 458 -3.04 5.15 -21.37
C LEU A 458 -1.52 5.08 -21.39
N HIS A 459 -0.86 4.01 -21.84
CA HIS A 459 0.60 3.81 -21.62
C HIS A 459 1.51 4.94 -22.15
N LYS A 460 1.04 5.74 -23.11
CA LYS A 460 1.76 6.92 -23.64
C LYS A 460 1.40 8.23 -22.94
N THR A 461 0.32 8.30 -22.17
CA THR A 461 -0.13 9.50 -21.45
C THR A 461 0.82 9.87 -20.30
N GLN A 462 0.55 10.98 -19.62
CA GLN A 462 1.28 11.44 -18.45
C GLN A 462 1.20 10.42 -17.32
N TYR A 463 0.02 9.82 -17.08
CA TYR A 463 -0.17 8.77 -16.08
C TYR A 463 -0.38 7.43 -16.79
N SER A 464 0.72 6.81 -17.21
CA SER A 464 0.70 5.66 -18.14
C SER A 464 -0.12 4.47 -17.63
N ASN A 465 0.09 4.08 -16.38
CA ASN A 465 -0.57 2.95 -15.73
C ASN A 465 -1.29 3.38 -14.45
N GLY A 466 -1.58 4.68 -14.28
CA GLY A 466 -2.12 5.21 -13.03
C GLY A 466 -3.46 4.59 -12.63
N LEU A 467 -4.37 4.39 -13.59
CA LEU A 467 -5.67 3.77 -13.33
C LEU A 467 -5.52 2.32 -12.85
N ILE A 468 -4.75 1.51 -13.57
CA ILE A 468 -4.51 0.10 -13.26
C ILE A 468 -3.72 -0.02 -11.96
N GLY A 469 -2.60 0.69 -11.85
CA GLY A 469 -1.71 0.64 -10.70
C GLY A 469 -2.35 1.16 -9.41
N LEU A 470 -3.30 2.11 -9.47
CA LEU A 470 -4.08 2.52 -8.30
C LEU A 470 -5.05 1.42 -7.85
N HIS A 471 -5.71 0.74 -8.79
CA HIS A 471 -6.50 -0.45 -8.45
C HIS A 471 -5.60 -1.49 -7.77
N GLU A 472 -4.51 -1.90 -8.41
CA GLU A 472 -3.58 -2.92 -7.87
C GLU A 472 -2.99 -2.53 -6.50
N GLN A 473 -2.72 -1.24 -6.27
CA GLN A 473 -2.21 -0.73 -4.99
C GLN A 473 -3.18 -0.96 -3.83
N PHE A 474 -4.49 -0.95 -4.08
CA PHE A 474 -5.54 -1.11 -3.07
C PHE A 474 -6.22 -2.48 -3.10
N THR A 475 -6.07 -3.25 -4.18
CA THR A 475 -6.61 -4.60 -4.31
C THR A 475 -5.88 -5.57 -3.38
N ILE A 476 -6.65 -6.40 -2.66
CA ILE A 476 -6.11 -7.49 -1.86
C ILE A 476 -6.06 -8.75 -2.75
N PHE A 477 -4.94 -8.93 -3.44
CA PHE A 477 -4.75 -10.13 -4.26
C PHE A 477 -4.83 -11.40 -3.42
N PRO A 478 -5.65 -12.39 -3.82
CA PRO A 478 -5.60 -13.73 -3.24
C PRO A 478 -4.20 -14.29 -3.41
N ALA A 479 -3.59 -14.74 -2.31
CA ALA A 479 -2.29 -15.40 -2.36
C ALA A 479 -2.30 -16.65 -1.47
N PRO A 480 -1.48 -17.67 -1.80
CA PRO A 480 -1.26 -18.81 -0.92
C PRO A 480 -0.92 -18.35 0.50
N GLY A 481 -1.64 -18.89 1.49
CA GLY A 481 -1.43 -18.55 2.89
C GLY A 481 -2.19 -17.33 3.42
N ILE A 482 -2.98 -16.64 2.59
CA ILE A 482 -3.93 -15.60 3.04
C ILE A 482 -5.38 -15.85 2.60
N ASP A 483 -5.61 -16.66 1.55
CA ASP A 483 -6.96 -17.01 1.13
C ASP A 483 -7.57 -18.06 2.07
N ALA A 484 -8.44 -17.60 2.96
CA ALA A 484 -9.16 -18.46 3.91
C ALA A 484 -10.35 -19.21 3.28
N SER A 485 -10.70 -18.93 2.03
CA SER A 485 -11.79 -19.58 1.30
C SER A 485 -11.34 -20.77 0.45
N GLU A 486 -10.04 -21.07 0.42
CA GLU A 486 -9.49 -22.22 -0.31
C GLU A 486 -10.17 -23.53 0.16
N ARG A 487 -10.54 -24.37 -0.80
CA ARG A 487 -11.20 -25.65 -0.52
C ARG A 487 -10.22 -26.63 0.15
N GLY A 488 -10.73 -27.43 1.08
CA GLY A 488 -9.93 -28.49 1.74
C GLY A 488 -9.13 -28.04 2.96
N LEU A 489 -9.20 -26.76 3.34
CA LEU A 489 -8.58 -26.27 4.57
C LEU A 489 -9.34 -26.76 5.81
N SER A 490 -8.59 -27.21 6.82
CA SER A 490 -9.08 -27.36 8.19
C SER A 490 -9.49 -26.02 8.79
N ARG A 491 -10.26 -26.04 9.87
CA ARG A 491 -10.70 -24.81 10.55
C ARG A 491 -9.52 -23.99 11.07
N ASP A 492 -8.50 -24.64 11.65
CA ASP A 492 -7.32 -23.93 12.16
C ASP A 492 -6.52 -23.30 11.00
N GLU A 493 -6.39 -23.97 9.85
CA GLU A 493 -5.75 -23.39 8.66
C GLU A 493 -6.51 -22.18 8.11
N GLN A 494 -7.86 -22.24 8.06
CA GLN A 494 -8.67 -21.08 7.68
C GLN A 494 -8.41 -19.88 8.61
N LEU A 495 -8.38 -20.11 9.92
CA LEU A 495 -8.12 -19.08 10.93
C LEU A 495 -6.71 -18.50 10.82
N LEU A 496 -5.68 -19.31 10.58
CA LEU A 496 -4.31 -18.84 10.37
C LEU A 496 -4.20 -17.94 9.13
N ARG A 497 -4.90 -18.29 8.05
CA ARG A 497 -4.94 -17.46 6.83
C ARG A 497 -5.70 -16.17 7.05
N GLN A 498 -6.79 -16.18 7.82
CA GLN A 498 -7.49 -14.97 8.25
C GLN A 498 -6.58 -14.07 9.09
N PHE A 499 -5.81 -14.63 10.03
CA PHE A 499 -4.84 -13.88 10.82
C PHE A 499 -3.76 -13.23 9.94
N CYS A 500 -3.22 -13.96 8.96
CA CYS A 500 -2.27 -13.40 8.00
C CYS A 500 -2.89 -12.25 7.18
N ARG A 501 -4.14 -12.40 6.73
CA ARG A 501 -4.89 -11.33 6.05
C ARG A 501 -5.09 -10.11 6.95
N ARG A 502 -5.47 -10.31 8.22
CA ARG A 502 -5.63 -9.22 9.20
C ARG A 502 -4.33 -8.45 9.40
N ARG A 503 -3.19 -9.15 9.51
CA ARG A 503 -1.87 -8.50 9.63
C ARG A 503 -1.55 -7.62 8.44
N ARG A 504 -1.89 -8.05 7.23
CA ARG A 504 -1.74 -7.25 6.01
C ARG A 504 -2.65 -6.01 6.04
N GLN A 505 -3.91 -6.18 6.41
CA GLN A 505 -4.87 -5.07 6.52
C GLN A 505 -4.50 -4.06 7.60
N ALA A 506 -3.90 -4.51 8.71
CA ALA A 506 -3.50 -3.64 9.82
C ALA A 506 -2.35 -2.67 9.46
N VAL A 507 -1.64 -2.92 8.35
CA VAL A 507 -0.57 -2.04 7.86
C VAL A 507 -0.98 -1.26 6.59
N GLU A 508 -2.22 -1.40 6.14
CA GLU A 508 -2.76 -0.58 5.05
C GLU A 508 -2.90 0.88 5.48
N THR A 509 -2.65 1.79 4.56
CA THR A 509 -2.74 3.23 4.81
C THR A 509 -4.19 3.69 4.76
N ASP A 510 -4.51 4.74 5.52
CA ASP A 510 -5.80 5.41 5.40
C ASP A 510 -5.85 6.21 4.09
N LEU A 511 -4.76 6.92 3.78
CA LEU A 511 -4.61 7.79 2.61
C LEU A 511 -3.30 7.48 1.89
N LEU A 512 -3.37 7.32 0.57
CA LEU A 512 -2.22 7.40 -0.31
C LEU A 512 -2.16 8.83 -0.89
N ILE A 513 -1.08 9.54 -0.63
CA ILE A 513 -0.88 10.93 -1.06
C ILE A 513 0.07 10.91 -2.25
N LEU A 514 -0.33 11.51 -3.37
CA LEU A 514 0.48 11.56 -4.58
C LEU A 514 1.03 12.98 -4.77
N ALA A 515 2.33 13.08 -5.01
CA ALA A 515 2.99 14.35 -5.27
C ALA A 515 2.65 14.88 -6.67
N SER A 516 2.62 16.20 -6.80
CA SER A 516 2.62 16.85 -8.12
C SER A 516 3.93 16.62 -8.85
N ASN A 517 3.95 16.82 -10.17
CA ASN A 517 5.16 16.64 -10.97
C ASN A 517 6.34 17.45 -10.40
N HIS A 518 7.50 16.81 -10.28
CA HIS A 518 8.72 17.32 -9.64
C HIS A 518 8.62 17.68 -8.15
N TRP A 519 7.53 17.31 -7.47
CA TRP A 519 7.47 17.27 -6.02
C TRP A 519 7.76 15.87 -5.50
N ASN A 520 8.33 15.81 -4.30
CA ASN A 520 8.48 14.58 -3.54
C ASN A 520 8.23 14.86 -2.05
N PHE A 521 8.10 13.81 -1.25
CA PHE A 521 7.88 13.87 0.19
C PHE A 521 9.13 13.50 0.99
N ASP A 522 10.29 13.38 0.34
CA ASP A 522 11.54 13.21 1.05
C ASP A 522 11.83 14.48 1.85
N VAL A 523 12.27 14.29 3.10
CA VAL A 523 12.43 15.36 4.08
C VAL A 523 13.81 16.02 3.98
N ARG A 524 14.65 15.57 3.02
CA ARG A 524 15.82 16.31 2.57
C ARG A 524 15.37 17.61 1.91
N GLY A 525 15.71 18.75 2.51
CA GLY A 525 15.21 20.07 2.12
C GLY A 525 15.46 20.51 0.67
N PHE A 526 16.35 19.83 -0.05
CA PHE A 526 16.60 20.01 -1.48
C PHE A 526 17.05 18.68 -2.09
N ASN A 527 16.31 18.16 -3.07
CA ASN A 527 16.72 17.01 -3.87
C ASN A 527 16.93 17.48 -5.32
N PRO A 528 18.15 17.84 -5.74
CA PRO A 528 18.38 18.31 -7.10
C PRO A 528 18.12 17.22 -8.14
N GLY A 529 18.12 15.94 -7.76
CA GLY A 529 17.96 14.82 -8.67
C GLY A 529 16.52 14.43 -9.00
N GLY A 530 16.39 13.32 -9.71
CA GLY A 530 15.13 12.71 -10.08
C GLY A 530 14.40 12.07 -8.90
N ASN A 531 13.08 12.00 -9.04
CA ASN A 531 12.20 11.25 -8.14
C ASN A 531 11.64 10.01 -8.86
N HIS A 532 11.02 9.08 -8.14
CA HIS A 532 10.32 7.95 -8.74
C HIS A 532 9.12 7.51 -7.89
N GLY A 533 8.45 6.43 -8.24
CA GLY A 533 7.33 5.89 -7.46
C GLY A 533 5.99 6.62 -7.59
N SER A 534 5.90 7.68 -8.40
CA SER A 534 4.60 8.16 -8.89
C SER A 534 4.04 7.22 -9.97
N PHE A 535 2.81 7.51 -10.39
CA PHE A 535 2.21 6.91 -11.58
C PHE A 535 2.53 7.68 -12.87
N PHE A 536 3.45 8.65 -12.82
CA PHE A 536 3.90 9.32 -14.04
C PHE A 536 4.58 8.32 -14.95
N ARG A 537 4.33 8.43 -16.26
CA ARG A 537 4.98 7.58 -17.26
C ARG A 537 6.49 7.59 -17.14
N ILE A 538 7.09 8.73 -16.83
CA ILE A 538 8.55 8.82 -16.68
C ILE A 538 9.06 8.02 -15.46
N SER A 539 8.24 7.82 -14.43
CA SER A 539 8.55 7.03 -13.24
C SER A 539 8.21 5.55 -13.41
N THR A 540 7.24 5.21 -14.24
CA THR A 540 6.76 3.82 -14.41
C THR A 540 7.20 3.15 -15.71
N HIS A 541 7.75 3.91 -16.67
CA HIS A 541 8.28 3.35 -17.91
C HIS A 541 9.65 2.71 -17.65
N SER A 542 9.61 1.39 -17.55
CA SER A 542 10.78 0.55 -17.34
C SER A 542 11.39 0.06 -18.66
N THR A 543 12.68 -0.25 -18.63
CA THR A 543 13.38 -0.87 -19.77
C THR A 543 13.49 -2.37 -19.59
N LEU A 544 13.10 -3.14 -20.59
CA LEU A 544 13.26 -4.59 -20.65
C LEU A 544 13.98 -4.97 -21.95
N MET A 545 15.14 -5.61 -21.82
CA MET A 545 15.93 -6.06 -22.98
C MET A 545 16.31 -7.52 -22.83
N PHE A 546 16.28 -8.23 -23.96
CA PHE A 546 16.71 -9.62 -24.06
C PHE A 546 17.80 -9.74 -25.12
N ALA A 547 18.85 -10.48 -24.79
CA ALA A 547 19.86 -10.95 -25.73
C ALA A 547 20.09 -12.44 -25.48
N GLY A 548 20.33 -13.23 -26.53
CA GLY A 548 20.53 -14.65 -26.38
C GLY A 548 21.35 -15.28 -27.48
N GLY A 549 21.93 -16.44 -27.17
CA GLY A 549 22.57 -17.30 -28.15
C GLY A 549 21.59 -17.88 -29.17
N GLU A 550 22.11 -18.46 -30.24
CA GLU A 550 21.31 -18.96 -31.38
C GLU A 550 20.25 -20.01 -30.98
N ARG A 551 20.47 -20.78 -29.92
CA ARG A 551 19.53 -21.80 -29.42
C ARG A 551 18.49 -21.26 -28.44
N THR A 552 18.56 -19.99 -28.05
CA THR A 552 17.58 -19.37 -27.13
C THR A 552 16.28 -18.98 -27.82
N GLY A 553 16.29 -18.79 -29.14
CA GLY A 553 15.12 -18.34 -29.91
C GLY A 553 14.78 -16.85 -29.77
N ILE A 554 15.57 -16.07 -29.02
CA ILE A 554 15.37 -14.62 -28.87
C ILE A 554 15.70 -13.91 -30.19
N PRO A 555 14.79 -13.13 -30.78
CA PRO A 555 15.02 -12.45 -32.05
C PRO A 555 16.06 -11.32 -31.93
N ARG A 556 16.79 -11.07 -33.02
CA ARG A 556 17.79 -9.98 -33.10
C ARG A 556 17.16 -8.70 -33.63
N GLY A 557 17.46 -7.57 -32.99
CA GLY A 557 17.09 -6.24 -33.48
C GLY A 557 15.58 -5.95 -33.46
N LEU A 558 14.79 -6.75 -32.73
CA LEU A 558 13.35 -6.55 -32.62
C LEU A 558 13.03 -5.51 -31.55
N ALA A 559 12.30 -4.46 -31.94
CA ALA A 559 11.68 -3.53 -31.01
C ALA A 559 10.23 -3.96 -30.77
N VAL A 560 9.89 -4.26 -29.52
CA VAL A 560 8.51 -4.57 -29.12
C VAL A 560 7.79 -3.25 -28.84
N THR A 561 6.73 -2.97 -29.61
CA THR A 561 5.92 -1.75 -29.47
C THR A 561 4.63 -1.97 -28.69
N GLU A 562 4.25 -3.23 -28.50
CA GLU A 562 3.13 -3.65 -27.66
C GLU A 562 3.40 -3.26 -26.19
N PRO A 563 2.45 -2.61 -25.49
CA PRO A 563 2.65 -2.27 -24.09
C PRO A 563 2.47 -3.51 -23.19
N TYR A 564 3.43 -3.73 -22.31
CA TYR A 564 3.39 -4.74 -21.26
C TYR A 564 3.66 -4.09 -19.90
N ASP A 565 3.13 -4.69 -18.84
CA ASP A 565 3.46 -4.32 -17.47
C ASP A 565 4.66 -5.15 -16.93
N SER A 566 5.14 -4.81 -15.74
CA SER A 566 6.28 -5.50 -15.12
C SER A 566 5.98 -6.96 -14.75
N LEU A 567 4.72 -7.36 -14.60
CA LEU A 567 4.34 -8.73 -14.30
C LEU A 567 4.60 -9.66 -15.49
N SER A 568 4.81 -9.12 -16.70
CA SER A 568 5.20 -9.87 -17.90
C SER A 568 6.63 -10.44 -17.89
N VAL A 569 7.52 -9.92 -17.03
CA VAL A 569 8.94 -10.29 -17.04
C VAL A 569 9.14 -11.76 -16.68
N VAL A 570 8.67 -12.17 -15.50
CA VAL A 570 8.82 -13.54 -14.97
C VAL A 570 8.18 -14.60 -15.87
N PRO A 571 6.91 -14.49 -16.30
CA PRO A 571 6.31 -15.50 -17.17
C PRO A 571 7.03 -15.58 -18.52
N THR A 572 7.54 -14.47 -19.07
CA THR A 572 8.34 -14.51 -20.31
C THR A 572 9.65 -15.29 -20.13
N ILE A 573 10.36 -15.10 -19.01
CA ILE A 573 11.57 -15.87 -18.70
C ILE A 573 11.26 -17.36 -18.49
N LEU A 574 10.15 -17.68 -17.83
CA LEU A 574 9.73 -19.07 -17.63
C LEU A 574 9.32 -19.74 -18.93
N ALA A 575 8.64 -19.01 -19.83
CA ALA A 575 8.33 -19.45 -21.18
C ALA A 575 9.60 -19.77 -21.98
N LEU A 576 10.59 -18.87 -21.98
CA LEU A 576 11.89 -19.07 -22.65
C LEU A 576 12.65 -20.31 -22.14
N THR A 577 12.46 -20.67 -20.87
CA THR A 577 13.15 -21.81 -20.24
C THR A 577 12.33 -23.10 -20.24
N GLY A 578 11.15 -23.11 -20.87
CA GLY A 578 10.25 -24.27 -20.93
C GLY A 578 9.61 -24.62 -19.57
N ASN A 579 9.58 -23.68 -18.63
CA ASN A 579 9.01 -23.86 -17.28
C ASN A 579 7.60 -23.25 -17.13
N LEU A 580 7.00 -22.82 -18.25
CA LEU A 580 5.65 -22.27 -18.31
C LEU A 580 4.86 -22.95 -19.44
N GLN A 581 3.61 -23.28 -19.15
CA GLN A 581 2.62 -23.78 -20.09
C GLN A 581 1.94 -22.61 -20.81
N SER A 582 1.27 -22.89 -21.94
CA SER A 582 0.66 -21.87 -22.81
C SER A 582 -0.48 -21.08 -22.17
N ASP A 583 -1.07 -21.58 -21.10
CA ASP A 583 -2.13 -20.95 -20.31
C ASP A 583 -1.60 -20.18 -19.08
N ASN A 584 -0.30 -19.89 -19.05
CA ASN A 584 0.46 -19.30 -17.94
C ASN A 584 0.55 -20.18 -16.68
N GLN A 585 0.21 -21.47 -16.75
CA GLN A 585 0.46 -22.37 -15.63
C GLN A 585 1.96 -22.73 -15.54
N PRO A 586 2.55 -22.73 -14.34
CA PRO A 586 3.87 -23.31 -14.16
C PRO A 586 3.88 -24.80 -14.50
N VAL A 587 5.06 -25.33 -14.85
CA VAL A 587 5.26 -26.80 -14.93
C VAL A 587 5.11 -27.47 -13.56
N GLU A 588 4.82 -28.77 -13.54
CA GLU A 588 4.48 -29.53 -12.33
C GLU A 588 5.51 -29.38 -11.19
N ASN A 589 6.81 -29.30 -11.51
CA ASN A 589 7.86 -29.08 -10.51
C ASN A 589 7.70 -27.74 -9.78
N LEU A 590 7.39 -26.67 -10.51
CA LEU A 590 7.16 -25.35 -9.92
C LEU A 590 5.84 -25.32 -9.15
N VAL A 591 4.79 -25.99 -9.62
CA VAL A 591 3.53 -26.17 -8.87
C VAL A 591 3.81 -26.87 -7.53
N LYS A 592 4.60 -27.95 -7.52
CA LYS A 592 5.02 -28.64 -6.28
C LYS A 592 5.81 -27.76 -5.31
N ARG A 593 6.42 -26.67 -5.81
CA ARG A 593 7.12 -25.65 -5.01
C ARG A 593 6.22 -24.49 -4.58
N GLY A 594 4.93 -24.54 -4.90
CA GLY A 594 3.93 -23.54 -4.51
C GLY A 594 3.76 -22.38 -5.48
N PHE A 595 4.34 -22.44 -6.69
CA PHE A 595 4.04 -21.44 -7.72
C PHE A 595 2.63 -21.68 -8.29
N LEU A 596 1.88 -20.60 -8.44
CA LEU A 596 0.57 -20.58 -9.09
C LEU A 596 0.66 -20.03 -10.51
N LYS A 597 -0.47 -20.00 -11.22
CA LYS A 597 -0.63 -19.29 -12.49
C LYS A 597 -0.09 -17.86 -12.37
N PHE A 598 0.78 -17.47 -13.29
CA PHE A 598 1.35 -16.13 -13.29
C PHE A 598 0.33 -15.13 -13.87
N PRO A 599 0.14 -13.96 -13.21
CA PRO A 599 -0.87 -12.98 -13.63
C PRO A 599 -0.45 -12.21 -14.89
N GLY A 600 0.85 -11.97 -15.09
CA GLY A 600 1.34 -11.18 -16.22
C GLY A 600 1.31 -11.92 -17.55
N ARG A 601 1.16 -11.17 -18.65
CA ARG A 601 1.17 -11.71 -20.01
C ARG A 601 2.59 -12.12 -20.42
N VAL A 602 2.75 -13.27 -21.07
CA VAL A 602 4.01 -13.59 -21.77
C VAL A 602 4.19 -12.60 -22.93
N ILE A 603 5.42 -12.21 -23.21
CA ILE A 603 5.80 -11.42 -24.40
C ILE A 603 6.13 -12.40 -25.54
N PRO A 604 5.15 -12.81 -26.38
CA PRO A 604 5.36 -13.81 -27.43
C PRO A 604 6.41 -13.39 -28.46
N GLU A 605 6.58 -12.10 -28.70
CA GLU A 605 7.59 -11.53 -29.59
C GLU A 605 9.00 -11.91 -29.16
N VAL A 606 9.22 -12.09 -27.85
CA VAL A 606 10.53 -12.49 -27.28
C VAL A 606 10.59 -14.00 -27.06
N ALA A 607 9.53 -14.60 -26.51
CA ALA A 607 9.50 -16.03 -26.18
C ALA A 607 9.51 -16.94 -27.43
N GLY A 608 9.18 -16.39 -28.61
CA GLY A 608 9.22 -17.07 -29.89
C GLY A 608 8.11 -18.13 -30.08
N GLN A 609 8.05 -18.73 -31.27
CA GLN A 609 7.04 -19.74 -31.66
C GLN A 609 7.01 -21.02 -30.80
N ASN A 610 7.92 -21.17 -29.83
CA ASN A 610 8.00 -22.36 -28.96
C ASN A 610 6.98 -22.30 -27.80
N PHE A 611 6.55 -21.10 -27.40
CA PHE A 611 5.46 -20.95 -26.45
C PHE A 611 4.12 -21.22 -27.15
N GLY A 612 3.43 -22.30 -26.77
CA GLY A 612 2.18 -22.75 -27.41
C GLY A 612 2.30 -24.00 -28.30
N LYS A 613 3.50 -24.41 -28.74
CA LYS A 613 3.69 -25.65 -29.53
C LYS A 613 3.94 -26.90 -28.70
N ALA A 614 4.50 -26.75 -27.49
CA ALA A 614 4.87 -27.89 -26.65
C ALA A 614 3.67 -28.73 -26.12
N SER A 615 2.46 -28.16 -26.04
CA SER A 615 1.29 -28.91 -25.54
C SER A 615 0.75 -29.94 -26.55
N ALA A 616 0.99 -29.73 -27.85
CA ALA A 616 0.56 -30.67 -28.88
C ALA A 616 1.45 -31.94 -28.89
N ASP A 617 2.75 -31.78 -28.68
CA ASP A 617 3.69 -32.91 -28.66
C ASP A 617 3.75 -33.63 -27.30
N SER A 618 3.44 -32.95 -26.19
CA SER A 618 3.38 -33.60 -24.87
C SER A 618 2.15 -34.51 -24.70
N GLN A 619 1.06 -34.26 -25.42
CA GLN A 619 -0.10 -35.18 -25.46
C GLN A 619 0.18 -36.44 -26.30
N ASN A 620 1.10 -36.38 -27.26
CA ASN A 620 1.48 -37.53 -28.09
C ASN A 620 2.59 -38.42 -27.50
N ARG A 621 3.24 -38.01 -26.41
CA ARG A 621 4.24 -38.85 -25.70
C ARG A 621 3.67 -39.62 -24.50
N LEU A 622 2.36 -39.53 -24.28
CA LEU A 622 1.62 -40.27 -23.24
C LEU A 622 0.55 -41.20 -23.84
N ARG A 623 0.69 -41.59 -25.11
CA ARG A 623 -0.06 -42.70 -25.72
C ARG A 623 0.87 -43.84 -26.10
#